data_AF-A0A8H6UB37-F1
#
_entry.id   AF-A0A8H6UB37-F1
#
_cell.length_a   1.000
_cell.length_b   1.000
_cell.length_c   1.000
_cell.angle_alpha   90.00
_cell.angle_beta   90.00
_cell.angle_gamma   90.00
#
_symmetry.space_group_name_H-M   'P 1'
#
loop_
_entity.id
_entity.type
_entity.pdbx_description
1 polymer ?
#
loop_
_entity_poly.entity_id
_entity_poly.type
_entity_poly.pdbx_seq_one_letter_code
_entity_poly.pdbx_strand_id
1 'polypeptide(L)'
;MRLAIARFRSRMAAANQKFLQDRVNEIEAKGLATEEEKRRRLRRYRWMDNLEWDDQDPATRGRRDGIRIPQGTSVADLDIPAVLNALPSREPADGVLPPLLRTEQWRQMYLDTVQRVCQQQADAIVAEDDEELDVACHLHKDHRPMTIPRCDELALFLKYAQGVVDIDFRLSGIAPFTPAGLTGVTDEELDGLDEGQRRDKLEDPELLKREQEGLQQELEDEVSNGWLTAYVDLDLDVRAGFITGVGYNLLYACPAWYSAYVYCRLWTDDDEDDGKLKDGDIQDAANIRDWGWRVVVFQAEVVNPSVLYGRKARFDSIPEFLDWYASWLDHLDDTGLLSLRRHAVGCETDCESDCEDHI
;
A
#
# COMPACT_ATOMS: atom_id res chain seq x y z
N MET A 1 11.00 -14.61 4.42
CA MET A 1 9.67 -14.28 3.87
C MET A 1 8.49 -14.89 4.64
N ARG A 2 8.22 -16.21 4.61
CA ARG A 2 7.04 -16.83 5.28
C ARG A 2 6.80 -16.35 6.73
N LEU A 3 7.85 -16.30 7.54
CA LEU A 3 7.78 -15.81 8.92
C LEU A 3 7.44 -14.31 9.01
N ALA A 4 7.97 -13.50 8.10
CA ALA A 4 7.69 -12.06 8.07
C ALA A 4 6.20 -11.81 7.76
N ILE A 5 5.64 -12.51 6.77
CA ILE A 5 4.21 -12.43 6.44
C ILE A 5 3.35 -12.93 7.60
N ALA A 6 3.73 -14.02 8.27
CA ALA A 6 2.97 -14.51 9.43
C ALA A 6 2.96 -13.50 10.60
N ARG A 7 4.11 -12.83 10.84
CA ARG A 7 4.21 -11.76 11.83
C ARG A 7 3.36 -10.56 11.43
N PHE A 8 3.44 -10.14 10.16
CA PHE A 8 2.63 -9.08 9.59
C PHE A 8 1.13 -9.33 9.82
N ARG A 9 0.62 -10.51 9.42
CA ARG A 9 -0.79 -10.89 9.62
C ARG A 9 -1.21 -10.77 11.07
N SER A 10 -0.40 -11.30 11.97
CA SER A 10 -0.71 -11.31 13.40
C SER A 10 -0.77 -9.89 13.98
N ARG A 11 0.18 -9.03 13.59
CA ARG A 11 0.26 -7.64 14.05
C ARG A 11 -0.87 -6.80 13.48
N MET A 12 -1.13 -6.88 12.17
CA MET A 12 -2.22 -6.15 11.51
C MET A 12 -3.58 -6.54 12.06
N ALA A 13 -3.86 -7.84 12.20
CA ALA A 13 -5.11 -8.31 12.78
C ALA A 13 -5.31 -7.79 14.22
N ALA A 14 -4.26 -7.87 15.05
CA ALA A 14 -4.31 -7.37 16.42
C ALA A 14 -4.51 -5.84 16.48
N ALA A 15 -3.81 -5.09 15.64
CA ALA A 15 -3.92 -3.63 15.58
C ALA A 15 -5.31 -3.17 15.09
N ASN A 16 -5.87 -3.84 14.09
CA ASN A 16 -7.22 -3.55 13.58
C ASN A 16 -8.30 -3.93 14.59
N GLN A 17 -8.17 -5.08 15.25
CA GLN A 17 -9.07 -5.48 16.34
C GLN A 17 -9.02 -4.48 17.50
N LYS A 18 -7.81 -4.10 17.94
CA LYS A 18 -7.62 -3.13 19.01
C LYS A 18 -8.24 -1.78 18.65
N PHE A 19 -8.00 -1.28 17.44
CA PHE A 19 -8.53 0.00 17.00
C PHE A 19 -10.06 0.03 17.04
N LEU A 20 -10.73 -0.98 16.47
CA LEU A 20 -12.19 -1.04 16.49
C LEU A 20 -12.74 -1.14 17.91
N GLN A 21 -12.09 -1.94 18.78
CA GLN A 21 -12.48 -2.04 20.18
C GLN A 21 -12.33 -0.69 20.91
N ASP A 22 -11.22 0.01 20.70
CA ASP A 22 -10.97 1.32 21.30
C ASP A 22 -12.02 2.34 20.83
N ARG A 23 -12.41 2.32 19.54
CA ARG A 23 -13.48 3.18 19.01
C ARG A 23 -14.86 2.86 19.59
N VAL A 24 -15.18 1.59 19.81
CA VAL A 24 -16.40 1.18 20.53
C VAL A 24 -16.39 1.74 21.95
N ASN A 25 -15.29 1.56 22.68
CA ASN A 25 -15.15 2.04 24.06
C ASN A 25 -15.29 3.56 24.16
N GLU A 26 -14.74 4.31 23.21
CA GLU A 26 -14.89 5.76 23.15
C GLU A 26 -16.32 6.21 22.86
N ILE A 27 -17.02 5.54 21.94
CA ILE A 27 -18.42 5.83 21.65
C ILE A 27 -19.28 5.63 22.91
N GLU A 28 -19.01 4.57 23.67
CA GLU A 28 -19.65 4.30 24.95
C GLU A 28 -19.33 5.36 26.00
N ALA A 29 -18.05 5.75 26.13
CA ALA A 29 -17.60 6.73 27.11
C ALA A 29 -18.23 8.14 26.90
N LYS A 30 -18.68 8.46 25.68
CA LYS A 30 -19.35 9.74 25.38
C LYS A 30 -20.77 9.85 25.96
N GLY A 31 -21.32 8.79 26.55
CA GLY A 31 -22.61 8.85 27.25
C GLY A 31 -23.78 9.23 26.34
N LEU A 32 -23.73 8.83 25.06
CA LEU A 32 -24.77 9.15 24.07
C LEU A 32 -26.12 8.56 24.49
N ALA A 33 -27.19 9.33 24.25
CA ALA A 33 -28.52 9.04 24.78
C ALA A 33 -29.21 7.82 24.16
N THR A 34 -28.83 7.40 22.94
CA THR A 34 -29.48 6.30 22.20
C THR A 34 -28.47 5.41 21.48
N GLU A 35 -28.80 4.12 21.32
CA GLU A 35 -27.99 3.19 20.52
C GLU A 35 -27.90 3.61 19.06
N GLU A 36 -28.94 4.24 18.50
CA GLU A 36 -28.90 4.71 17.12
C GLU A 36 -27.84 5.80 16.90
N GLU A 37 -27.64 6.69 17.88
CA GLU A 37 -26.60 7.70 17.80
C GLU A 37 -25.19 7.07 17.88
N LYS A 38 -25.02 6.03 18.72
CA LYS A 38 -23.78 5.26 18.79
C LYS A 38 -23.49 4.53 17.49
N ARG A 39 -24.49 3.85 16.92
CA ARG A 39 -24.41 3.16 15.61
C ARG A 39 -24.01 4.14 14.51
N ARG A 40 -24.62 5.34 14.46
CA ARG A 40 -24.27 6.39 13.49
C ARG A 40 -22.81 6.82 13.61
N ARG A 41 -22.28 6.94 14.82
CA ARG A 41 -20.86 7.28 15.02
C ARG A 41 -19.92 6.15 14.62
N LEU A 42 -20.26 4.90 14.93
CA LEU A 42 -19.47 3.75 14.51
C LEU A 42 -19.39 3.66 12.97
N ARG A 43 -20.49 3.95 12.27
CA ARG A 43 -20.57 3.97 10.79
C ARG A 43 -19.68 5.01 10.11
N ARG A 44 -19.05 5.93 10.86
CA ARG A 44 -18.08 6.88 10.30
C ARG A 44 -16.73 6.23 9.94
N TYR A 45 -16.43 5.05 10.52
CA TYR A 45 -15.21 4.32 10.18
C TYR A 45 -15.44 3.45 8.94
N ARG A 46 -14.39 3.30 8.12
CA ARG A 46 -14.46 2.50 6.88
C ARG A 46 -14.98 1.09 7.20
N TRP A 47 -15.83 0.56 6.33
CA TRP A 47 -16.49 -0.75 6.45
C TRP A 47 -17.55 -0.88 7.55
N MET A 48 -17.58 0.01 8.54
CA MET A 48 -18.60 -0.05 9.60
C MET A 48 -19.98 0.40 9.11
N ASP A 49 -20.03 1.12 7.99
CA ASP A 49 -21.25 1.42 7.25
C ASP A 49 -21.95 0.18 6.67
N ASN A 50 -21.20 -0.92 6.49
CA ASN A 50 -21.75 -2.21 6.05
C ASN A 50 -22.38 -3.03 7.19
N LEU A 51 -22.33 -2.56 8.45
CA LEU A 51 -23.01 -3.23 9.56
C LEU A 51 -24.52 -2.99 9.49
N GLU A 52 -25.28 -4.08 9.39
CA GLU A 52 -26.74 -4.08 9.32
C GLU A 52 -27.35 -4.74 10.56
N TRP A 53 -27.97 -3.94 11.43
CA TRP A 53 -28.77 -4.50 12.51
C TRP A 53 -30.11 -4.98 11.99
N ASP A 54 -30.55 -6.15 12.45
CA ASP A 54 -31.81 -6.77 12.01
C ASP A 54 -33.06 -5.95 12.37
N ASP A 55 -32.95 -4.97 13.29
CA ASP A 55 -34.02 -4.06 13.68
C ASP A 55 -34.20 -2.83 12.77
N GLN A 56 -33.35 -2.66 11.76
CA GLN A 56 -33.41 -1.51 10.85
C GLN A 56 -34.47 -1.67 9.75
N ASP A 57 -35.11 -0.56 9.42
CA ASP A 57 -36.14 -0.46 8.38
C ASP A 57 -35.60 -1.00 7.04
N PRO A 58 -36.28 -1.97 6.40
CA PRO A 58 -35.94 -2.43 5.05
C PRO A 58 -35.77 -1.32 4.01
N ALA A 59 -36.43 -0.17 4.19
CA ALA A 59 -36.33 0.99 3.30
C ALA A 59 -35.04 1.81 3.46
N THR A 60 -34.32 1.66 4.59
CA THR A 60 -33.01 2.31 4.84
C THR A 60 -31.83 1.34 4.70
N ARG A 61 -32.08 0.09 4.28
CA ARG A 61 -31.03 -0.91 3.99
C ARG A 61 -30.16 -0.44 2.83
N GLY A 62 -28.93 -0.06 3.15
CA GLY A 62 -28.00 0.54 2.20
C GLY A 62 -27.39 -0.46 1.21
N ARG A 63 -27.22 -1.74 1.57
CA ARG A 63 -26.51 -2.72 0.71
C ARG A 63 -26.99 -4.16 0.94
N ARG A 64 -27.18 -4.95 -0.13
CA ARG A 64 -27.68 -6.34 -0.01
C ARG A 64 -26.73 -7.32 0.72
N ASP A 65 -25.45 -6.96 0.85
CA ASP A 65 -24.38 -7.85 1.31
C ASP A 65 -23.71 -7.36 2.61
N GLY A 66 -24.44 -6.62 3.44
CA GLY A 66 -23.94 -6.13 4.73
C GLY A 66 -23.73 -7.22 5.78
N ILE A 67 -22.85 -6.94 6.75
CA ILE A 67 -22.58 -7.83 7.89
C ILE A 67 -23.77 -7.75 8.84
N ARG A 68 -24.48 -8.86 9.01
CA ARG A 68 -25.69 -8.97 9.84
C ARG A 68 -25.35 -8.94 11.33
N ILE A 69 -25.96 -8.02 12.06
CA ILE A 69 -25.88 -7.91 13.50
C ILE A 69 -27.26 -8.23 14.11
N PRO A 70 -27.35 -9.18 15.06
CA PRO A 70 -28.63 -9.55 15.67
C PRO A 70 -29.37 -8.36 16.29
N GLN A 71 -30.69 -8.39 16.21
CA GLN A 71 -31.55 -7.39 16.84
C GLN A 71 -31.24 -7.26 18.34
N GLY A 72 -31.20 -6.02 18.84
CA GLY A 72 -30.96 -5.72 20.24
C GLY A 72 -29.49 -5.78 20.68
N THR A 73 -28.56 -6.14 19.78
CA THR A 73 -27.12 -6.02 20.05
C THR A 73 -26.75 -4.54 20.19
N SER A 74 -26.22 -4.16 21.35
CA SER A 74 -25.70 -2.81 21.59
C SER A 74 -24.34 -2.63 20.90
N VAL A 75 -23.90 -1.38 20.72
CA VAL A 75 -22.55 -1.11 20.19
C VAL A 75 -21.45 -1.69 21.10
N ALA A 76 -21.66 -1.67 22.42
CA ALA A 76 -20.74 -2.26 23.39
C ALA A 76 -20.60 -3.79 23.28
N ASP A 77 -21.64 -4.48 22.81
CA ASP A 77 -21.71 -5.94 22.73
C ASP A 77 -21.30 -6.50 21.36
N LEU A 78 -20.75 -5.66 20.48
CA LEU A 78 -20.30 -6.10 19.16
C LEU A 78 -19.15 -7.10 19.27
N ASP A 79 -19.32 -8.26 18.62
CA ASP A 79 -18.24 -9.23 18.42
C ASP A 79 -17.31 -8.72 17.31
N ILE A 80 -16.34 -7.89 17.70
CA ILE A 80 -15.34 -7.32 16.79
C ILE A 80 -14.58 -8.40 15.99
N PRO A 81 -14.11 -9.51 16.60
CA PRO A 81 -13.56 -10.63 15.83
C PRO A 81 -14.49 -11.17 14.74
N ALA A 82 -15.78 -11.37 15.04
CA ALA A 82 -16.74 -11.84 14.04
C ALA A 82 -16.95 -10.82 12.92
N VAL A 83 -17.01 -9.53 13.24
CA VAL A 83 -17.10 -8.44 12.24
C VAL A 83 -15.88 -8.44 11.32
N LEU A 84 -14.67 -8.53 11.88
CA LEU A 84 -13.43 -8.56 11.10
C LEU A 84 -13.33 -9.78 10.18
N ASN A 85 -13.80 -10.95 10.65
CA ASN A 85 -13.82 -12.18 9.85
C ASN A 85 -14.89 -12.17 8.75
N ALA A 86 -15.89 -11.30 8.84
CA ALA A 86 -16.96 -11.15 7.86
C ALA A 86 -16.63 -10.12 6.76
N LEU A 87 -15.46 -9.47 6.82
CA LEU A 87 -15.01 -8.56 5.78
C LEU A 87 -14.75 -9.30 4.45
N PRO A 88 -14.88 -8.62 3.30
CA PRO A 88 -14.59 -9.24 2.00
C PRO A 88 -13.18 -9.81 1.91
N SER A 89 -13.01 -10.94 1.22
CA SER A 89 -11.71 -11.61 1.01
C SER A 89 -10.63 -10.71 0.39
N ARG A 90 -11.06 -9.72 -0.41
CA ARG A 90 -10.17 -8.74 -1.08
C ARG A 90 -9.67 -7.65 -0.14
N GLU A 91 -10.24 -7.54 1.06
CA GLU A 91 -9.93 -6.55 2.10
C GLU A 91 -9.80 -7.27 3.46
N PRO A 92 -8.85 -8.22 3.61
CA PRO A 92 -8.77 -9.08 4.77
C PRO A 92 -8.24 -8.33 6.00
N ALA A 93 -8.84 -8.59 7.18
CA ALA A 93 -8.51 -7.89 8.43
C ALA A 93 -7.03 -7.93 8.83
N ASP A 94 -6.33 -8.97 8.37
CA ASP A 94 -4.90 -9.18 8.61
C ASP A 94 -3.99 -8.55 7.53
N GLY A 95 -4.59 -7.84 6.57
CA GLY A 95 -3.93 -7.04 5.55
C GLY A 95 -3.18 -7.84 4.49
N VAL A 96 -3.28 -9.18 4.44
CA VAL A 96 -2.53 -9.99 3.46
C VAL A 96 -3.43 -10.52 2.36
N LEU A 97 -3.17 -10.07 1.13
CA LEU A 97 -3.87 -10.57 -0.04
C LEU A 97 -3.33 -11.94 -0.45
N PRO A 98 -4.21 -12.92 -0.74
CA PRO A 98 -3.80 -14.26 -1.14
C PRO A 98 -3.00 -14.23 -2.45
N PRO A 99 -2.00 -15.11 -2.64
CA PRO A 99 -1.20 -15.15 -3.87
C PRO A 99 -2.05 -15.37 -5.12
N LEU A 100 -1.87 -14.57 -6.17
CA LEU A 100 -2.50 -14.83 -7.48
C LEU A 100 -1.61 -15.69 -8.40
N LEU A 101 -0.30 -15.59 -8.23
CA LEU A 101 0.71 -16.36 -8.98
C LEU A 101 0.92 -17.75 -8.36
N ARG A 102 -0.10 -18.62 -8.51
CA ARG A 102 -0.24 -19.89 -7.76
C ARG A 102 0.90 -20.89 -8.01
N THR A 103 1.34 -21.04 -9.26
CA THR A 103 2.37 -22.02 -9.63
C THR A 103 3.74 -21.38 -9.83
N GLU A 104 4.79 -22.21 -9.87
CA GLU A 104 6.14 -21.73 -10.16
C GLU A 104 6.25 -21.12 -11.56
N GLN A 105 5.53 -21.69 -12.54
CA GLN A 105 5.49 -21.19 -13.90
C GLN A 105 4.94 -19.74 -13.96
N TRP A 106 3.86 -19.47 -13.23
CA TRP A 106 3.28 -18.12 -13.14
C TRP A 106 4.23 -17.12 -12.51
N ARG A 107 4.91 -17.50 -11.40
CA ARG A 107 5.92 -16.64 -10.76
C ARG A 107 7.11 -16.38 -11.67
N GLN A 108 7.58 -17.40 -12.37
CA GLN A 108 8.70 -17.26 -13.30
C GLN A 108 8.35 -16.35 -14.48
N MET A 109 7.16 -16.50 -15.06
CA MET A 109 6.63 -15.62 -16.11
C MET A 109 6.62 -14.15 -15.65
N TYR A 110 6.08 -13.90 -14.45
CA TYR A 110 6.03 -12.56 -13.88
C TYR A 110 7.44 -11.96 -13.72
N LEU A 111 8.36 -12.71 -13.09
CA LEU A 111 9.72 -12.23 -12.84
C LEU A 111 10.52 -12.02 -14.12
N ASP A 112 10.36 -12.88 -15.12
CA ASP A 112 11.02 -12.72 -16.42
C ASP A 112 10.51 -11.47 -17.15
N THR A 113 9.21 -11.17 -17.02
CA THR A 113 8.58 -9.98 -17.61
C THR A 113 9.05 -8.71 -16.92
N VAL A 114 9.01 -8.67 -15.58
CA VAL A 114 9.52 -7.55 -14.77
C VAL A 114 11.01 -7.33 -15.05
N GLN A 115 11.83 -8.38 -15.04
CA GLN A 115 13.26 -8.27 -15.31
C GLN A 115 13.54 -7.64 -16.69
N ARG A 116 12.80 -8.07 -17.72
CA ARG A 116 12.96 -7.54 -19.07
C ARG A 116 12.59 -6.06 -19.13
N VAL A 117 11.43 -5.67 -18.61
CA VAL A 117 10.98 -4.27 -18.64
C VAL A 117 11.89 -3.38 -17.80
N CYS A 118 12.29 -3.82 -16.61
CA CYS A 118 13.23 -3.08 -15.76
C CYS A 118 14.61 -2.92 -16.41
N GLN A 119 15.10 -3.93 -17.14
CA GLN A 119 16.34 -3.78 -17.90
C GLN A 119 16.17 -2.76 -19.05
N GLN A 120 15.03 -2.77 -19.75
CA GLN A 120 14.73 -1.79 -20.78
C GLN A 120 14.66 -0.36 -20.23
N GLN A 121 14.10 -0.17 -19.03
CA GLN A 121 14.10 1.13 -18.33
C GLN A 121 15.54 1.62 -18.09
N ALA A 122 16.39 0.75 -17.56
CA ALA A 122 17.79 1.08 -17.30
C ALA A 122 18.56 1.41 -18.58
N ASP A 123 18.33 0.66 -19.66
CA ASP A 123 18.97 0.88 -20.96
C ASP A 123 18.48 2.18 -21.63
N ALA A 124 17.19 2.52 -21.49
CA ALA A 124 16.61 3.75 -22.04
C ALA A 124 17.21 4.99 -21.40
N ILE A 125 17.42 4.97 -20.08
CA ILE A 125 18.09 6.06 -19.34
C ILE A 125 19.48 6.35 -19.93
N VAL A 126 20.25 5.31 -20.29
CA VAL A 126 21.58 5.50 -20.91
C VAL A 126 21.47 6.10 -22.31
N ALA A 127 20.46 5.69 -23.08
CA ALA A 127 20.28 6.17 -24.45
C ALA A 127 19.87 7.65 -24.51
N GLU A 128 19.07 8.14 -23.55
CA GLU A 128 18.68 9.55 -23.46
C GLU A 128 19.89 10.48 -23.26
N ASP A 129 20.86 10.10 -22.44
CA ASP A 129 22.07 10.90 -22.20
C ASP A 129 23.03 10.95 -23.40
N ASP A 130 23.07 9.89 -24.21
CA ASP A 130 23.84 9.87 -25.46
C ASP A 130 23.27 10.87 -26.49
N GLU A 131 21.97 11.21 -26.40
CA GLU A 131 21.29 12.17 -27.27
C GLU A 131 21.28 13.62 -26.72
N GLU A 132 21.25 13.82 -25.39
CA GLU A 132 21.21 15.15 -24.71
C GLU A 132 22.59 15.75 -24.34
N LEU A 133 23.64 15.45 -25.11
CA LEU A 133 25.01 15.93 -24.88
C LEU A 133 25.24 17.47 -24.98
N ASP A 134 24.21 18.31 -25.08
CA ASP A 134 24.34 19.74 -25.43
C ASP A 134 23.63 20.74 -24.50
N VAL A 135 23.09 20.36 -23.32
CA VAL A 135 22.55 21.34 -22.36
C VAL A 135 23.15 21.20 -20.96
N ALA A 136 23.92 22.22 -20.60
CA ALA A 136 24.70 22.38 -19.37
C ALA A 136 23.86 22.46 -18.07
N CYS A 137 23.25 21.35 -17.66
CA CYS A 137 22.67 21.15 -16.31
C CYS A 137 22.84 19.67 -15.87
N HIS A 138 24.04 19.10 -15.96
CA HIS A 138 24.28 17.74 -15.47
C HIS A 138 24.40 17.74 -13.95
N LEU A 139 23.28 17.58 -13.24
CA LEU A 139 23.36 16.85 -11.98
C LEU A 139 23.91 15.44 -12.33
N HIS A 140 25.07 15.07 -11.78
CA HIS A 140 25.86 13.90 -12.20
C HIS A 140 25.20 12.56 -11.80
N LYS A 141 24.12 12.19 -12.48
CA LYS A 141 23.59 10.82 -12.43
C LYS A 141 24.57 9.88 -13.15
N ASP A 142 24.86 8.73 -12.56
CA ASP A 142 25.86 7.77 -13.06
C ASP A 142 25.29 6.95 -14.23
N HIS A 143 25.18 7.53 -15.40
CA HIS A 143 24.46 6.94 -16.54
C HIS A 143 25.18 5.79 -17.27
N ARG A 144 26.04 5.04 -16.56
CA ARG A 144 26.74 3.90 -17.16
C ARG A 144 25.78 2.73 -17.41
N PRO A 145 25.99 1.95 -18.49
CA PRO A 145 25.30 0.69 -18.69
C PRO A 145 25.40 -0.21 -17.46
N MET A 146 24.26 -0.72 -17.03
CA MET A 146 24.14 -1.55 -15.83
C MET A 146 23.18 -2.70 -16.09
N THR A 147 23.54 -3.88 -15.60
CA THR A 147 22.62 -5.01 -15.52
C THR A 147 21.79 -4.89 -14.26
N ILE A 148 20.47 -4.80 -14.40
CA ILE A 148 19.54 -4.81 -13.27
C ILE A 148 19.49 -6.22 -12.70
N PRO A 149 19.76 -6.43 -11.40
CA PRO A 149 19.69 -7.75 -10.80
C PRO A 149 18.23 -8.23 -10.70
N ARG A 150 18.00 -9.54 -10.73
CA ARG A 150 16.67 -10.11 -10.48
C ARG A 150 16.17 -9.78 -9.08
N CYS A 151 14.86 -9.57 -8.97
CA CYS A 151 14.15 -9.32 -7.73
C CYS A 151 13.79 -10.63 -6.99
N ASP A 152 14.80 -11.40 -6.57
CA ASP A 152 14.57 -12.72 -5.94
C ASP A 152 13.80 -12.64 -4.61
N GLU A 153 13.90 -11.53 -3.88
CA GLU A 153 13.09 -11.33 -2.67
C GLU A 153 11.60 -11.14 -2.99
N LEU A 154 11.29 -10.41 -4.06
CA LEU A 154 9.93 -10.26 -4.57
C LEU A 154 9.35 -11.61 -5.00
N ALA A 155 10.16 -12.46 -5.67
CA ALA A 155 9.77 -13.82 -6.00
C ALA A 155 9.33 -14.63 -4.76
N LEU A 156 10.11 -14.52 -3.68
CA LEU A 156 9.78 -15.17 -2.41
C LEU A 156 8.53 -14.58 -1.76
N PHE A 157 8.29 -13.28 -1.88
CA PHE A 157 7.08 -12.62 -1.39
C PHE A 157 5.83 -13.13 -2.12
N LEU A 158 5.85 -13.11 -3.45
CA LEU A 158 4.75 -13.52 -4.33
C LEU A 158 4.35 -14.99 -4.19
N LYS A 159 5.23 -15.83 -3.62
CA LYS A 159 4.90 -17.20 -3.24
C LYS A 159 3.89 -17.29 -2.09
N TYR A 160 3.85 -16.29 -1.21
CA TYR A 160 3.09 -16.32 0.05
C TYR A 160 2.02 -15.24 0.15
N ALA A 161 2.15 -14.14 -0.61
CA ALA A 161 1.15 -13.07 -0.70
C ALA A 161 1.17 -12.42 -2.08
N GLN A 162 0.02 -11.97 -2.57
CA GLN A 162 -0.05 -11.07 -3.75
C GLN A 162 0.36 -9.65 -3.40
N GLY A 163 0.08 -9.25 -2.17
CA GLY A 163 0.32 -7.91 -1.67
C GLY A 163 -0.11 -7.77 -0.22
N VAL A 164 0.18 -6.61 0.34
CA VAL A 164 -0.27 -6.20 1.65
C VAL A 164 -0.99 -4.86 1.59
N VAL A 165 -2.01 -4.72 2.43
CA VAL A 165 -2.89 -3.54 2.46
C VAL A 165 -3.18 -3.14 3.90
N ASP A 166 -3.37 -1.85 4.15
CA ASP A 166 -4.24 -1.42 5.25
C ASP A 166 -5.66 -1.30 4.73
N ILE A 167 -6.58 -1.97 5.40
CA ILE A 167 -8.03 -1.80 5.22
C ILE A 167 -8.44 -0.34 5.42
N ASP A 168 -7.62 0.42 6.14
CA ASP A 168 -7.75 1.85 6.34
C ASP A 168 -9.02 2.22 7.11
N PHE A 169 -9.29 1.49 8.20
CA PHE A 169 -10.28 1.90 9.20
C PHE A 169 -10.06 3.33 9.70
N ARG A 170 -8.83 3.83 9.56
CA ARG A 170 -8.34 5.10 10.10
C ARG A 170 -8.50 6.27 9.12
N LEU A 171 -8.71 5.99 7.83
CA LEU A 171 -8.75 6.97 6.73
C LEU A 171 -7.42 7.71 6.53
N SER A 172 -6.32 7.00 6.74
CA SER A 172 -4.94 7.43 6.55
C SER A 172 -4.52 7.52 5.07
N GLY A 173 -5.17 6.74 4.20
CA GLY A 173 -4.82 6.66 2.79
C GLY A 173 -3.41 6.12 2.50
N ILE A 174 -2.79 5.36 3.42
CA ILE A 174 -1.48 4.74 3.19
C ILE A 174 -1.54 3.84 1.93
N ALA A 175 -0.51 3.89 1.10
CA ALA A 175 -0.47 3.08 -0.11
C ALA A 175 -0.38 1.57 0.22
N PRO A 176 -1.15 0.70 -0.47
CA PRO A 176 -0.92 -0.73 -0.40
C PRO A 176 0.38 -1.11 -1.10
N PHE A 177 0.92 -2.30 -0.84
CA PHE A 177 2.05 -2.87 -1.59
C PHE A 177 1.56 -4.12 -2.32
N THR A 178 1.15 -3.95 -3.58
CA THR A 178 0.56 -4.98 -4.45
C THR A 178 1.35 -5.12 -5.75
N PRO A 179 2.60 -5.63 -5.70
CA PRO A 179 3.51 -5.60 -6.83
C PRO A 179 3.03 -6.37 -8.06
N ALA A 180 2.24 -7.43 -7.89
CA ALA A 180 1.68 -8.18 -9.01
C ALA A 180 0.31 -7.66 -9.46
N GLY A 181 -0.15 -6.50 -8.98
CA GLY A 181 -1.40 -5.85 -9.39
C GLY A 181 -2.60 -6.79 -9.42
N LEU A 182 -3.14 -6.99 -10.61
CA LEU A 182 -4.23 -7.94 -10.89
C LEU A 182 -3.76 -9.19 -11.65
N THR A 183 -2.45 -9.33 -11.91
CA THR A 183 -1.90 -10.45 -12.68
C THR A 183 -2.05 -11.77 -11.93
N GLY A 184 -2.59 -12.79 -12.61
CA GLY A 184 -2.72 -14.14 -12.07
C GLY A 184 -4.15 -14.64 -12.00
N VAL A 185 -4.39 -15.65 -11.16
CA VAL A 185 -5.71 -16.29 -11.05
C VAL A 185 -6.30 -16.09 -9.66
N THR A 186 -7.49 -15.48 -9.64
CA THR A 186 -8.22 -15.13 -8.41
C THR A 186 -8.84 -16.35 -7.73
N ASP A 187 -9.14 -16.24 -6.43
CA ASP A 187 -9.86 -17.31 -5.72
C ASP A 187 -11.28 -17.48 -6.28
N GLU A 188 -11.94 -16.39 -6.67
CA GLU A 188 -13.29 -16.43 -7.24
C GLU A 188 -13.34 -17.22 -8.57
N GLU A 189 -12.26 -17.16 -9.34
CA GLU A 189 -12.10 -17.90 -10.59
C GLU A 189 -11.83 -19.40 -10.42
N LEU A 190 -11.43 -19.82 -9.22
CA LEU A 190 -11.16 -21.20 -8.85
C LEU A 190 -12.29 -21.80 -7.99
N ASP A 191 -13.24 -20.96 -7.56
CA ASP A 191 -14.36 -21.38 -6.75
C ASP A 191 -15.32 -22.27 -7.56
N GLY A 192 -15.83 -23.32 -6.92
CA GLY A 192 -16.67 -24.34 -7.56
C GLY A 192 -15.98 -25.27 -8.57
N LEU A 193 -14.71 -25.04 -8.91
CA LEU A 193 -13.91 -25.96 -9.76
C LEU A 193 -13.40 -27.15 -8.94
N ASP A 194 -13.41 -28.33 -9.55
CA ASP A 194 -12.70 -29.49 -9.00
C ASP A 194 -11.18 -29.38 -9.17
N GLU A 195 -10.42 -30.26 -8.51
CA GLU A 195 -8.95 -30.23 -8.54
C GLU A 195 -8.34 -30.45 -9.93
N GLY A 196 -9.01 -31.18 -10.81
CA GLY A 196 -8.59 -31.36 -12.21
C GLY A 196 -8.79 -30.07 -12.99
N GLN A 197 -9.97 -29.48 -12.91
CA GLN A 197 -10.32 -28.22 -13.57
C GLN A 197 -9.43 -27.06 -13.10
N ARG A 198 -9.11 -26.99 -11.81
CA ARG A 198 -8.17 -26.01 -11.25
C ARG A 198 -6.78 -26.15 -11.85
N ARG A 199 -6.30 -27.39 -11.99
CA ARG A 199 -5.00 -27.67 -12.61
C ARG A 199 -5.01 -27.26 -14.08
N ASP A 200 -6.02 -27.69 -14.83
CA ASP A 200 -6.16 -27.37 -16.25
C ASP A 200 -6.18 -25.86 -16.48
N LYS A 201 -6.88 -25.09 -15.63
CA LYS A 201 -6.90 -23.62 -15.69
C LYS A 201 -5.53 -23.00 -15.37
N LEU A 202 -4.84 -23.51 -14.36
CA LEU A 202 -3.52 -22.98 -13.97
C LEU A 202 -2.39 -23.36 -14.96
N GLU A 203 -2.58 -24.43 -15.72
CA GLU A 203 -1.66 -24.90 -16.76
C GLU A 203 -2.05 -24.40 -18.17
N ASP A 204 -3.12 -23.61 -18.30
CA ASP A 204 -3.58 -23.05 -19.57
C ASP A 204 -2.53 -22.07 -20.17
N PRO A 205 -1.88 -22.44 -21.29
CA PRO A 205 -0.83 -21.62 -21.88
C PRO A 205 -1.37 -20.33 -22.49
N GLU A 206 -2.63 -20.29 -22.96
CA GLU A 206 -3.23 -19.09 -23.54
C GLU A 206 -3.55 -18.08 -22.44
N LEU A 207 -4.03 -18.55 -21.30
CA LEU A 207 -4.24 -17.71 -20.13
C LEU A 207 -2.92 -17.12 -19.62
N LEU A 208 -1.88 -17.95 -19.46
CA LEU A 208 -0.57 -17.48 -19.02
C LEU A 208 0.03 -16.44 -19.97
N LYS A 209 -0.11 -16.66 -21.29
CA LYS A 209 0.38 -15.72 -22.30
C LYS A 209 -0.38 -14.40 -22.28
N ARG A 210 -1.71 -14.44 -22.16
CA ARG A 210 -2.54 -13.23 -22.06
C ARG A 210 -2.15 -12.39 -20.84
N GLU A 211 -1.94 -13.03 -19.70
CA GLU A 211 -1.52 -12.35 -18.47
C GLU A 211 -0.10 -11.79 -18.59
N GLN A 212 0.79 -12.49 -19.29
CA GLN A 212 2.13 -11.97 -19.62
C GLN A 212 2.06 -10.70 -20.48
N GLU A 213 1.24 -10.71 -21.54
CA GLU A 213 1.06 -9.56 -22.43
C GLU A 213 0.44 -8.37 -21.70
N GLY A 214 -0.57 -8.62 -20.84
CA GLY A 214 -1.19 -7.59 -20.01
C GLY A 214 -0.21 -6.97 -19.01
N LEU A 215 0.55 -7.79 -18.29
CA LEU A 215 1.59 -7.32 -17.36
C LEU A 215 2.66 -6.50 -18.07
N GLN A 216 3.12 -6.95 -19.24
CA GLN A 216 4.11 -6.21 -20.02
C GLN A 216 3.58 -4.83 -20.40
N GLN A 217 2.35 -4.77 -20.91
CA GLN A 217 1.72 -3.51 -21.30
C GLN A 217 1.57 -2.55 -20.11
N GLU A 218 1.10 -3.04 -18.96
CA GLU A 218 0.93 -2.22 -17.74
C GLU A 218 2.26 -1.60 -17.30
N LEU A 219 3.34 -2.37 -17.27
CA LEU A 219 4.66 -1.89 -16.88
C LEU A 219 5.24 -0.91 -17.92
N GLU A 220 5.05 -1.16 -19.21
CA GLU A 220 5.51 -0.26 -20.29
C GLU A 220 4.73 1.07 -20.31
N ASP A 221 3.43 1.04 -20.02
CA ASP A 221 2.58 2.23 -19.91
C ASP A 221 3.03 3.10 -18.71
N GLU A 222 3.37 2.48 -17.58
CA GLU A 222 3.87 3.20 -16.40
C GLU A 222 5.17 3.94 -16.69
N VAL A 223 6.09 3.29 -17.40
CA VAL A 223 7.35 3.90 -17.87
C VAL A 223 7.08 5.08 -18.79
N SER A 224 6.20 4.88 -19.77
CA SER A 224 5.85 5.91 -20.76
C SER A 224 5.20 7.13 -20.13
N ASN A 225 4.45 6.94 -19.04
CA ASN A 225 3.81 8.03 -18.30
C ASN A 225 4.78 8.77 -17.37
N GLY A 226 6.01 8.29 -17.21
CA GLY A 226 7.05 8.91 -16.38
C GLY A 226 6.68 9.01 -14.90
N TRP A 227 5.68 8.25 -14.42
CA TRP A 227 5.16 8.36 -13.06
C TRP A 227 6.23 8.09 -12.00
N LEU A 228 7.04 7.05 -12.21
CA LEU A 228 8.13 6.75 -11.30
C LEU A 228 9.13 7.91 -11.23
N THR A 229 9.56 8.44 -12.38
CA THR A 229 10.54 9.53 -12.46
C THR A 229 10.00 10.87 -11.96
N ALA A 230 8.71 11.14 -12.17
CA ALA A 230 8.09 12.41 -11.82
C ALA A 230 7.82 12.56 -10.32
N TYR A 231 7.66 11.45 -9.59
CA TYR A 231 7.16 11.47 -8.22
C TYR A 231 8.03 10.76 -7.18
N VAL A 232 8.97 9.88 -7.58
CA VAL A 232 9.89 9.26 -6.62
C VAL A 232 10.78 10.31 -5.94
N ASP A 233 11.27 9.98 -4.74
CA ASP A 233 12.13 10.86 -3.95
C ASP A 233 13.26 11.49 -4.77
N LEU A 234 13.37 12.82 -4.70
CA LEU A 234 14.32 13.62 -5.50
C LEU A 234 15.79 13.32 -5.20
N ASP A 235 16.07 12.73 -4.03
CA ASP A 235 17.41 12.34 -3.58
C ASP A 235 17.82 10.91 -4.01
N LEU A 236 16.98 10.20 -4.77
CA LEU A 236 17.26 8.85 -5.27
C LEU A 236 17.71 8.82 -6.74
N ASP A 237 18.77 8.05 -7.01
CA ASP A 237 19.19 7.63 -8.35
C ASP A 237 18.45 6.32 -8.62
N VAL A 238 17.35 6.39 -9.38
CA VAL A 238 16.50 5.24 -9.72
C VAL A 238 16.83 4.76 -11.12
N ARG A 239 17.02 3.45 -11.28
CA ARG A 239 17.33 2.83 -12.59
C ARG A 239 16.24 1.98 -13.16
N ALA A 240 15.45 1.39 -12.27
CA ALA A 240 14.32 0.60 -12.68
C ALA A 240 13.32 0.52 -11.54
N GLY A 241 12.07 0.24 -11.87
CA GLY A 241 11.05 -0.08 -10.90
C GLY A 241 9.66 0.09 -11.47
N PHE A 242 8.70 0.03 -10.56
CA PHE A 242 7.28 0.20 -10.86
C PHE A 242 6.51 0.53 -9.58
N ILE A 243 5.36 1.19 -9.73
CA ILE A 243 4.41 1.51 -8.69
C ILE A 243 3.71 0.23 -8.27
N THR A 244 3.72 -0.03 -6.97
CA THR A 244 3.09 -1.22 -6.39
C THR A 244 1.73 -0.92 -5.78
N GLY A 245 1.35 0.34 -5.63
CA GLY A 245 0.04 0.69 -5.10
C GLY A 245 -0.19 2.19 -4.96
N VAL A 246 -1.48 2.54 -4.95
CA VAL A 246 -1.97 3.91 -4.76
C VAL A 246 -2.85 3.95 -3.54
N GLY A 247 -2.44 4.72 -2.54
CA GLY A 247 -3.22 5.03 -1.36
C GLY A 247 -4.04 6.28 -1.60
N TYR A 248 -5.36 6.19 -1.45
CA TYR A 248 -6.28 7.31 -1.70
C TYR A 248 -6.71 7.97 -0.40
N ASN A 249 -6.76 9.29 -0.41
CA ASN A 249 -7.53 10.02 0.60
C ASN A 249 -9.01 9.96 0.23
N LEU A 250 -9.78 9.16 0.98
CA LEU A 250 -11.21 8.95 0.71
C LEU A 250 -12.06 10.22 0.85
N LEU A 251 -11.61 11.22 1.61
CA LEU A 251 -12.33 12.50 1.73
C LEU A 251 -12.22 13.35 0.46
N TYR A 252 -11.08 13.28 -0.25
CA TYR A 252 -10.77 14.14 -1.42
C TYR A 252 -10.78 13.40 -2.75
N ALA A 253 -10.91 12.07 -2.72
CA ALA A 253 -10.85 11.20 -3.88
C ALA A 253 -9.57 11.40 -4.73
N CYS A 254 -8.46 11.79 -4.09
CA CYS A 254 -7.16 11.94 -4.72
C CYS A 254 -6.14 10.96 -4.13
N PRO A 255 -5.11 10.57 -4.91
CA PRO A 255 -3.96 9.86 -4.38
C PRO A 255 -3.29 10.68 -3.28
N ALA A 256 -3.03 10.05 -2.14
CA ALA A 256 -2.28 10.63 -1.02
C ALA A 256 -0.85 10.08 -0.99
N TRP A 257 -0.72 8.77 -1.21
CA TRP A 257 0.54 8.05 -1.12
C TRP A 257 0.69 7.10 -2.30
N TYR A 258 1.93 6.92 -2.74
CA TYR A 258 2.32 5.83 -3.62
C TYR A 258 3.25 4.88 -2.87
N SER A 259 3.21 3.62 -3.27
CA SER A 259 4.28 2.67 -2.97
C SER A 259 4.93 2.24 -4.28
N ALA A 260 6.23 1.98 -4.26
CA ALA A 260 6.97 1.47 -5.41
C ALA A 260 7.99 0.42 -4.98
N TYR A 261 8.37 -0.43 -5.93
CA TYR A 261 9.50 -1.33 -5.80
C TYR A 261 10.55 -0.96 -6.84
N VAL A 262 11.65 -0.38 -6.37
CA VAL A 262 12.63 0.30 -7.23
C VAL A 262 14.04 -0.19 -6.97
N TYR A 263 14.82 -0.29 -8.03
CA TYR A 263 16.26 -0.46 -7.96
C TYR A 263 16.93 0.91 -7.97
N CYS A 264 17.42 1.32 -6.81
CA CYS A 264 17.90 2.68 -6.59
C CYS A 264 19.13 2.75 -5.70
N ARG A 265 19.64 3.97 -5.50
CA ARG A 265 20.52 4.36 -4.39
C ARG A 265 20.31 5.84 -4.05
N LEU A 266 20.82 6.28 -2.92
CA LEU A 266 20.92 7.69 -2.58
C LEU A 266 21.94 8.36 -3.50
N TRP A 267 21.63 9.57 -3.94
CA TRP A 267 22.60 10.43 -4.60
C TRP A 267 23.80 10.73 -3.71
N THR A 268 24.97 10.71 -4.33
CA THR A 268 26.21 11.21 -3.75
C THR A 268 26.55 12.50 -4.49
N ASP A 269 26.23 13.65 -3.91
CA ASP A 269 26.84 14.89 -4.35
C ASP A 269 28.35 14.77 -4.06
N ASP A 270 29.15 14.61 -5.11
CA ASP A 270 30.62 14.68 -5.02
C ASP A 270 31.10 16.14 -4.91
N ASP A 271 30.20 17.13 -4.94
CA ASP A 271 30.52 18.53 -4.73
C ASP A 271 30.23 18.95 -3.29
N GLU A 272 31.31 19.03 -2.50
CA GLU A 272 31.38 19.83 -1.28
C GLU A 272 31.03 21.30 -1.58
N ASP A 273 29.77 21.73 -1.52
CA ASP A 273 29.40 22.98 -0.83
C ASP A 273 27.88 23.28 -0.80
N ASP A 274 27.48 23.83 0.36
CA ASP A 274 26.30 24.67 0.57
C ASP A 274 24.89 24.11 0.32
N GLY A 275 24.51 23.17 1.19
CA GLY A 275 23.09 22.95 1.45
C GLY A 275 22.76 21.65 2.17
N LYS A 276 23.47 21.30 3.25
CA LYS A 276 23.02 20.20 4.12
C LYS A 276 21.59 20.47 4.56
N LEU A 277 20.61 19.88 3.89
CA LEU A 277 19.31 19.59 4.47
C LEU A 277 19.63 18.88 5.78
N LYS A 278 19.24 19.49 6.89
CA LYS A 278 19.53 19.04 8.26
C LYS A 278 18.68 17.81 8.59
N ASP A 279 18.84 16.74 7.82
CA ASP A 279 18.11 15.47 7.96
C ASP A 279 18.91 14.42 8.74
N GLY A 280 20.05 14.80 9.33
CA GLY A 280 20.97 13.88 10.01
C GLY A 280 20.37 13.03 11.14
N ASP A 281 19.17 13.39 11.61
CA ASP A 281 18.44 12.70 12.68
C ASP A 281 17.25 11.84 12.18
N ILE A 282 16.92 11.88 10.88
CA ILE A 282 15.77 11.14 10.33
C ILE A 282 16.22 9.76 9.87
N GLN A 283 15.57 8.71 10.41
CA GLN A 283 15.91 7.33 10.06
C GLN A 283 15.63 7.05 8.57
N ASP A 284 16.52 6.30 7.94
CA ASP A 284 16.46 5.91 6.53
C ASP A 284 16.93 4.45 6.35
N ALA A 285 16.86 3.92 5.13
CA ALA A 285 17.38 2.59 4.82
C ALA A 285 18.90 2.52 5.07
N ALA A 286 19.34 1.46 5.75
CA ALA A 286 20.71 1.37 6.27
C ALA A 286 21.77 1.39 5.16
N ASN A 287 21.47 0.78 4.02
CA ASN A 287 22.37 0.68 2.87
C ASN A 287 21.93 1.58 1.73
N ILE A 288 21.18 2.67 1.99
CA ILE A 288 20.56 3.49 0.94
C ILE A 288 21.57 3.99 -0.11
N ARG A 289 22.85 4.17 0.24
CA ARG A 289 23.92 4.62 -0.67
C ARG A 289 24.37 3.56 -1.69
N ASP A 290 24.11 2.29 -1.42
CA ASP A 290 24.42 1.20 -2.32
C ASP A 290 23.25 0.93 -3.28
N TRP A 291 23.57 0.45 -4.48
CA TRP A 291 22.55 -0.01 -5.41
C TRP A 291 21.79 -1.21 -4.83
N GLY A 292 20.47 -1.14 -4.82
CA GLY A 292 19.63 -2.20 -4.29
C GLY A 292 18.16 -2.05 -4.63
N TRP A 293 17.46 -3.17 -4.65
CA TRP A 293 16.00 -3.20 -4.71
C TRP A 293 15.42 -2.74 -3.38
N ARG A 294 14.49 -1.79 -3.41
CA ARG A 294 13.86 -1.20 -2.22
C ARG A 294 12.38 -1.04 -2.38
N VAL A 295 11.67 -1.20 -1.27
CA VAL A 295 10.30 -0.69 -1.16
C VAL A 295 10.40 0.77 -0.75
N VAL A 296 9.69 1.64 -1.47
CA VAL A 296 9.63 3.08 -1.20
C VAL A 296 8.17 3.49 -1.09
N VAL A 297 7.83 4.25 -0.05
CA VAL A 297 6.51 4.88 0.11
C VAL A 297 6.70 6.39 0.15
N PHE A 298 5.98 7.10 -0.70
CA PHE A 298 6.18 8.54 -0.93
C PHE A 298 4.85 9.25 -1.19
N GLN A 299 4.81 10.57 -0.98
CA GLN A 299 3.58 11.35 -1.18
C GLN A 299 3.28 11.49 -2.67
N ALA A 300 1.99 11.51 -3.00
CA ALA A 300 1.55 11.81 -4.36
C ALA A 300 1.74 13.29 -4.74
N GLU A 301 1.96 14.17 -3.76
CA GLU A 301 2.24 15.60 -3.94
C GLU A 301 3.76 15.85 -3.97
N VAL A 302 4.18 16.72 -4.88
CA VAL A 302 5.42 16.65 -5.68
C VAL A 302 6.76 16.79 -4.91
N VAL A 303 6.75 17.00 -3.59
CA VAL A 303 7.99 17.19 -2.80
C VAL A 303 8.32 15.93 -2.01
N ASN A 304 9.21 15.12 -2.56
CA ASN A 304 9.74 13.91 -1.92
C ASN A 304 11.28 13.97 -1.79
N PRO A 305 11.89 13.41 -0.73
CA PRO A 305 11.33 12.45 0.23
C PRO A 305 10.43 13.09 1.29
N SER A 306 9.24 12.53 1.44
CA SER A 306 8.36 12.85 2.56
C SER A 306 8.71 12.00 3.78
N VAL A 307 8.81 12.65 4.93
CA VAL A 307 9.02 11.96 6.20
C VAL A 307 7.70 11.38 6.66
N LEU A 308 7.63 10.06 6.72
CA LEU A 308 6.45 9.33 7.15
C LEU A 308 6.72 8.77 8.55
N TYR A 309 6.14 9.43 9.56
CA TYR A 309 6.25 9.07 10.98
C TYR A 309 7.70 9.01 11.50
N GLY A 310 8.48 10.05 11.22
CA GLY A 310 9.84 10.21 11.74
C GLY A 310 10.93 9.42 11.01
N ARG A 311 10.58 8.72 9.92
CA ARG A 311 11.54 8.11 9.00
C ARG A 311 11.23 8.46 7.56
N LYS A 312 12.24 8.39 6.69
CA LYS A 312 12.01 8.25 5.25
C LYS A 312 11.56 6.81 5.00
N ALA A 313 10.42 6.62 4.35
CA ALA A 313 9.80 5.31 4.19
C ALA A 313 10.43 4.52 3.03
N ARG A 314 11.73 4.25 3.19
CA ARG A 314 12.58 3.50 2.28
C ARG A 314 13.12 2.29 3.04
N PHE A 315 13.10 1.13 2.40
CA PHE A 315 13.40 -0.15 3.05
C PHE A 315 14.32 -0.98 2.16
N ASP A 316 15.42 -1.50 2.73
CA ASP A 316 16.38 -2.34 2.00
C ASP A 316 15.83 -3.74 1.71
N SER A 317 14.70 -4.11 2.33
CA SER A 317 14.08 -5.42 2.13
C SER A 317 12.57 -5.40 2.40
N ILE A 318 11.85 -6.31 1.74
CA ILE A 318 10.41 -6.52 1.95
C ILE A 318 10.11 -6.93 3.41
N PRO A 319 10.86 -7.83 4.08
CA PRO A 319 10.63 -8.13 5.49
C PRO A 319 10.76 -6.94 6.43
N GLU A 320 11.70 -6.03 6.18
CA GLU A 320 11.83 -4.78 6.95
C GLU A 320 10.60 -3.90 6.74
N PHE A 321 10.22 -3.70 5.47
CA PHE A 321 9.01 -2.97 5.10
C PHE A 321 7.76 -3.55 5.78
N LEU A 322 7.58 -4.87 5.77
CA LEU A 322 6.43 -5.52 6.41
C LEU A 322 6.41 -5.26 7.93
N ASP A 323 7.57 -5.31 8.61
CA ASP A 323 7.60 -5.06 10.05
C ASP A 323 7.19 -3.62 10.38
N TRP A 324 7.65 -2.66 9.57
CA TRP A 324 7.24 -1.25 9.69
C TRP A 324 5.79 -1.02 9.28
N TYR A 325 5.32 -1.63 8.19
CA TYR A 325 3.94 -1.50 7.68
C TYR A 325 2.92 -2.18 8.59
N ALA A 326 3.33 -3.06 9.50
CA ALA A 326 2.47 -3.52 10.58
C ALA A 326 2.60 -2.71 11.87
N SER A 327 3.61 -1.84 11.99
CA SER A 327 3.87 -1.01 13.16
C SER A 327 3.44 0.44 13.02
N TRP A 328 3.29 0.98 11.80
CA TRP A 328 2.91 2.38 11.60
C TRP A 328 1.56 2.73 12.27
N LEU A 329 0.70 1.73 12.49
CA LEU A 329 -0.52 1.87 13.29
C LEU A 329 -0.26 2.22 14.75
N ASP A 330 0.84 1.73 15.33
CA ASP A 330 1.26 2.04 16.70
C ASP A 330 1.86 3.47 16.81
N HIS A 331 2.20 4.08 15.67
CA HIS A 331 2.77 5.43 15.57
C HIS A 331 1.71 6.51 15.31
N LEU A 332 0.45 6.13 15.09
CA LEU A 332 -0.68 7.04 15.00
C LEU A 332 -1.35 7.19 16.36
N ASP A 333 -0.87 8.13 17.17
CA ASP A 333 -1.63 8.60 18.32
C ASP A 333 -2.88 9.39 17.89
N ASP A 334 -3.78 9.69 18.83
CA ASP A 334 -5.02 10.40 18.50
C ASP A 334 -4.73 11.77 17.84
N THR A 335 -3.61 12.40 18.17
CA THR A 335 -3.14 13.66 17.57
C THR A 335 -2.70 13.48 16.12
N GLY A 336 -1.92 12.44 15.80
CA GLY A 336 -1.50 12.11 14.45
C GLY A 336 -2.68 11.70 13.55
N LEU A 337 -3.65 10.98 14.10
CA LEU A 337 -4.87 10.60 13.41
C LEU A 337 -5.79 11.81 13.16
N LEU A 338 -5.87 12.75 14.11
CA LEU A 338 -6.55 14.03 13.92
C LEU A 338 -5.82 14.91 12.90
N SER A 339 -4.48 14.97 12.95
CA SER A 339 -3.66 15.75 12.02
C SER A 339 -3.82 15.25 10.58
N LEU A 340 -3.80 13.93 10.35
CA LEU A 340 -4.10 13.35 9.04
C LEU A 340 -5.48 13.75 8.53
N ARG A 341 -6.48 13.70 9.42
CA ARG A 341 -7.86 14.10 9.08
C ARG A 341 -7.99 15.60 8.83
N ARG A 342 -7.21 16.45 9.52
CA ARG A 342 -7.21 17.92 9.38
C ARG A 342 -6.47 18.40 8.12
N HIS A 343 -5.31 17.80 7.82
CA HIS A 343 -4.57 18.06 6.58
C HIS A 343 -5.38 17.67 5.36
N ALA A 344 -6.16 16.59 5.46
CA ALA A 344 -7.14 16.24 4.44
C ALA A 344 -8.08 17.44 4.19
N VAL A 345 -8.64 18.07 5.24
CA VAL A 345 -9.60 19.21 5.15
C VAL A 345 -9.01 20.54 4.67
N GLY A 346 -7.72 20.59 4.30
CA GLY A 346 -7.09 21.85 3.88
C GLY A 346 -7.07 22.89 5.01
N CYS A 347 -7.12 22.41 6.26
CA CYS A 347 -7.00 23.27 7.43
C CYS A 347 -5.51 23.46 7.72
N GLU A 348 -4.95 24.58 7.27
CA GLU A 348 -3.52 24.92 7.41
C GLU A 348 -3.12 25.31 8.85
N THR A 349 -4.05 25.34 9.81
CA THR A 349 -3.77 25.77 11.18
C THR A 349 -3.97 24.64 12.19
N ASP A 350 -2.93 24.40 13.00
CA ASP A 350 -2.98 23.63 14.26
C ASP A 350 -3.85 24.37 15.31
N CYS A 351 -5.14 24.55 15.03
CA CYS A 351 -6.08 25.04 16.03
C CYS A 351 -6.42 23.88 16.98
N GLU A 352 -5.87 23.93 18.19
CA GLU A 352 -6.22 23.03 19.30
C GLU A 352 -7.65 23.23 19.83
N SER A 353 -8.43 24.18 19.27
CA SER A 353 -9.77 24.52 19.74
C SER A 353 -10.82 24.45 18.63
N ASP A 354 -11.85 23.65 18.87
CA ASP A 354 -13.22 23.76 18.32
C ASP A 354 -13.43 23.52 16.82
N CYS A 355 -12.88 22.43 16.27
CA CYS A 355 -13.34 21.88 14.98
C CYS A 355 -14.22 20.62 15.14
N GLU A 356 -14.70 20.30 16.35
CA GLU A 356 -15.65 19.19 16.54
C GLU A 356 -17.00 19.42 15.83
N ASP A 357 -17.30 20.66 15.42
CA ASP A 357 -18.58 21.08 14.80
C ASP A 357 -18.53 21.26 13.27
N HIS A 358 -17.47 20.80 12.60
CA HIS A 358 -17.40 20.76 11.13
C HIS A 358 -17.41 19.34 10.56
N ILE A 359 -18.35 18.48 11.00
CA ILE A 359 -18.79 17.28 10.26
C ILE A 359 -20.28 17.00 10.47
#